data_AF-A0A524H0A1-F1
#
_entry.id   AF-A0A524H0A1-F1
#
_cell.length_a   1.000
_cell.length_b   1.000
_cell.length_c   1.000
_cell.angle_alpha   90.00
_cell.angle_beta   90.00
_cell.angle_gamma   90.00
#
_symmetry.space_group_name_H-M   'P 1'
#
loop_
_entity.id
_entity.type
_entity.pdbx_description
1 polymer ?
#
loop_
_entity_poly.entity_id
_entity_poly.type
_entity_poly.pdbx_seq_one_letter_code
_entity_poly.pdbx_strand_id
1 'polypeptide(L)' 'MPAPAEDLDAAWRALADPPRRRILDLLRRRPTTTAELAAQFECTRFGVMKHLGVLVDAGLVVVRREGRQRWK' A
#
# COMPACT_ATOMS: atom_id res chain seq x y z
N MET A 1 8.59 -12.90 -15.72
CA MET A 1 7.56 -13.01 -14.67
C MET A 1 8.17 -13.86 -13.57
N PRO A 2 8.22 -13.41 -12.31
CA PRO A 2 8.65 -14.26 -11.21
C PRO A 2 7.78 -15.53 -11.15
N ALA A 3 8.32 -16.59 -10.56
CA ALA A 3 7.59 -17.84 -10.42
C ALA A 3 6.44 -17.67 -9.38
N PRO A 4 5.31 -18.38 -9.50
CA PRO A 4 4.16 -18.22 -8.60
C PRO A 4 4.48 -18.46 -7.11
N ALA A 5 5.55 -19.20 -6.80
CA ALA A 5 6.03 -19.37 -5.43
C ALA A 5 6.76 -18.12 -4.89
N GLU A 6 7.50 -17.40 -5.73
CA GLU A 6 8.19 -16.15 -5.35
C GLU A 6 7.18 -15.03 -5.07
N ASP A 7 6.08 -14.99 -5.82
CA ASP A 7 4.96 -14.07 -5.59
C ASP A 7 4.29 -14.33 -4.23
N LEU A 8 4.13 -15.60 -3.85
CA LEU A 8 3.51 -15.98 -2.59
C LEU A 8 4.40 -15.63 -1.38
N ASP A 9 5.71 -15.87 -1.47
CA ASP A 9 6.67 -15.47 -0.44
C ASP A 9 6.72 -13.95 -0.24
N ALA A 10 6.69 -13.18 -1.33
CA ALA A 10 6.61 -11.72 -1.28
C ALA A 10 5.31 -11.25 -0.60
N ALA A 11 4.17 -11.88 -0.93
CA ALA A 11 2.89 -11.60 -0.29
C ALA A 11 2.92 -11.90 1.21
N TRP A 12 3.44 -13.06 1.64
CA TRP A 12 3.52 -13.40 3.06
C TRP A 12 4.45 -12.47 3.84
N ARG A 13 5.61 -12.11 3.28
CA ARG A 13 6.53 -11.12 3.89
C ARG A 13 5.87 -9.75 3.98
N ALA A 14 5.09 -9.34 2.97
CA ALA A 14 4.30 -8.13 3.04
C ALA A 14 3.23 -8.21 4.14
N LEU A 15 2.52 -9.32 4.28
CA LEU A 15 1.49 -9.50 5.30
C LEU A 15 2.03 -9.63 6.73
N ALA A 16 3.32 -9.91 6.94
CA ALA A 16 3.91 -10.05 8.28
C ALA A 16 3.89 -8.75 9.11
N ASP A 17 3.81 -7.58 8.48
CA ASP A 17 3.87 -6.27 9.13
C ASP A 17 2.47 -5.74 9.52
N PRO A 18 2.23 -5.39 10.79
CA PRO A 18 0.91 -4.92 11.25
C PRO A 18 0.40 -3.65 10.53
N PRO A 19 1.22 -2.61 10.29
CA PRO A 19 0.80 -1.45 9.49
C PRO A 19 0.31 -1.81 8.09
N ARG A 20 0.99 -2.73 7.38
CA ARG A 20 0.56 -3.20 6.06
C ARG A 20 -0.80 -3.91 6.10
N ARG A 21 -1.04 -4.78 7.09
CA ARG A 21 -2.38 -5.40 7.28
C ARG A 21 -3.47 -4.37 7.54
N ARG A 22 -3.18 -3.36 8.37
CA ARG A 22 -4.10 -2.25 8.67
C ARG A 22 -4.44 -1.45 7.40
N ILE A 23 -3.46 -1.18 6.53
CA ILE A 23 -3.70 -0.51 5.24
C ILE A 23 -4.65 -1.35 4.38
N LEU A 24 -4.42 -2.66 4.26
CA LEU A 24 -5.29 -3.56 3.51
C LEU A 24 -6.72 -3.58 4.06
N ASP A 25 -6.89 -3.61 5.38
CA ASP A 25 -8.21 -3.54 6.02
C ASP A 25 -8.97 -2.24 5.73
N LEU A 26 -8.25 -1.11 5.67
CA LEU A 26 -8.83 0.19 5.32
C LEU A 26 -9.25 0.23 3.84
N LEU A 27 -8.37 -0.22 2.95
CA LEU A 27 -8.61 -0.25 1.50
C LEU A 27 -9.70 -1.24 1.10
N ARG A 28 -9.86 -2.34 1.85
CA ARG A 28 -10.93 -3.33 1.62
C ARG A 28 -12.32 -2.73 1.79
N ARG A 29 -12.47 -1.67 2.59
CA ARG A 29 -13.76 -1.00 2.81
C ARG A 29 -14.13 -0.08 1.65
N ARG A 30 -13.16 0.71 1.17
CA ARG A 30 -13.34 1.63 0.05
C ARG A 30 -11.98 2.06 -0.53
N PRO A 31 -11.94 2.45 -1.82
CA PRO A 31 -10.82 3.22 -2.36
C PRO A 31 -10.54 4.43 -1.47
N THR A 32 -9.28 4.60 -1.06
CA THR A 32 -8.87 5.64 -0.10
C THR A 32 -7.59 6.30 -0.61
N THR A 33 -7.50 7.62 -0.51
CA THR A 33 -6.31 8.36 -0.94
C THR A 33 -5.14 8.12 0.00
N THR A 34 -3.90 8.32 -0.47
CA THR A 34 -2.71 8.23 0.40
C THR A 34 -2.74 9.22 1.56
N ALA A 35 -3.37 10.39 1.37
CA ALA A 35 -3.50 11.39 2.43
C ALA A 35 -4.48 10.93 3.52
N GLU A 36 -5.64 10.42 3.13
CA GLU A 36 -6.61 9.85 4.08
C GLU A 36 -6.04 8.63 4.80
N LEU A 37 -5.29 7.76 4.11
CA LEU A 37 -4.58 6.65 4.74
C LEU A 37 -3.58 7.17 5.78
N ALA A 38 -2.73 8.13 5.42
CA ALA A 38 -1.73 8.69 6.33
C ALA A 38 -2.34 9.29 7.60
N ALA A 39 -3.55 9.87 7.52
CA ALA A 39 -4.25 10.39 8.70
C ALA A 39 -4.71 9.30 9.69
N GLN A 40 -4.67 8.01 9.32
CA GLN A 40 -5.05 6.88 10.18
C GLN A 40 -3.85 6.23 10.89
N PHE A 41 -2.63 6.73 10.69
CA PHE A 41 -1.41 6.19 11.29
C PHE A 41 -0.64 7.29 12.02
N GLU A 42 0.11 6.90 13.05
CA GLU A 42 1.03 7.81 13.75
C GLU A 42 2.31 8.09 12.95
N CYS A 43 2.54 7.35 11.87
CA CYS A 43 3.71 7.53 11.01
C CYS A 43 3.52 8.64 9.99
N THR A 44 4.64 9.14 9.46
CA THR A 44 4.60 10.17 8.41
C THR A 44 3.97 9.63 7.13
N ARG A 45 3.47 10.53 6.29
CA ARG A 45 2.98 10.19 4.94
C ARG A 45 4.00 9.37 4.13
N PHE A 46 5.29 9.64 4.32
CA PHE A 46 6.36 8.86 3.71
C PHE A 46 6.40 7.41 4.21
N GLY A 47 6.17 7.19 5.51
CA GLY A 47 6.03 5.85 6.09
C GLY A 47 4.90 5.07 5.42
N VAL A 48 3.72 5.68 5.30
CA VAL A 48 2.58 5.05 4.58
C VAL A 48 2.91 4.77 3.12
N MET A 49 3.57 5.69 2.41
CA MET A 49 4.01 5.46 1.03
C MET A 49 4.99 4.30 0.91
N LYS A 50 5.91 4.14 1.87
CA LYS A 50 6.84 3.00 1.92
C LYS A 50 6.09 1.67 2.08
N HIS A 51 5.10 1.62 2.98
CA HIS A 51 4.27 0.43 3.15
C HIS A 51 3.46 0.11 1.88
N LEU A 52 2.89 1.13 1.24
CA LEU A 52 2.17 0.97 -0.04
C LEU A 52 3.08 0.45 -1.16
N GLY A 53 4.32 0.91 -1.25
CA GLY A 53 5.29 0.39 -2.22
C GLY A 53 5.50 -1.12 -2.08
N VAL A 54 5.77 -1.58 -0.85
CA VAL A 54 5.92 -3.02 -0.57
C VAL A 54 4.66 -3.82 -0.91
N LEU A 55 3.47 -3.27 -0.64
CA LEU A 55 2.21 -3.93 -0.98
C LEU A 55 1.95 -3.99 -2.49
N VAL A 56 2.38 -2.98 -3.26
CA VAL A 56 2.31 -2.97 -4.73
C VAL A 56 3.29 -3.99 -5.31
N ASP A 57 4.53 -4.00 -4.82
CA ASP A 57 5.57 -4.92 -5.29
C ASP A 57 5.18 -6.39 -5.00
N ALA A 58 4.47 -6.63 -3.91
CA ALA A 58 3.90 -7.94 -3.57
C ALA A 58 2.57 -8.27 -4.26
N GLY A 59 2.07 -7.40 -5.15
CA GLY A 59 0.81 -7.62 -5.89
C GLY A 59 -0.47 -7.55 -5.04
N LEU A 60 -0.39 -7.03 -3.80
CA LEU A 60 -1.53 -6.98 -2.86
C LEU A 60 -2.39 -5.73 -3.02
N VAL A 61 -1.86 -4.67 -3.61
CA VAL A 61 -2.58 -3.40 -3.84
C VAL A 61 -2.26 -2.87 -5.23
N VAL A 62 -3.25 -2.26 -5.88
CA VAL A 62 -3.06 -1.46 -7.10
C VAL A 62 -3.24 0.01 -6.77
N VAL A 63 -2.27 0.84 -7.12
CA VAL A 63 -2.36 2.29 -6.95
C VAL A 63 -2.85 2.91 -8.26
N ARG A 64 -3.98 3.63 -8.20
CA ARG A 64 -4.43 4.48 -9.29
C ARG A 64 -4.05 5.93 -9.00
N ARG A 65 -3.42 6.59 -9.98
CA ARG A 65 -3.16 8.03 -9.92
C ARG A 65 -4.36 8.75 -10.52
N GLU A 66 -5.14 9.39 -9.67
CA GLU A 66 -6.29 10.20 -10.08
C GLU A 66 -6.07 11.64 -9.59
N GLY A 67 -5.88 12.56 -10.54
CA GLY A 67 -5.57 13.98 -10.28
C GLY A 67 -4.25 14.46 -10.90
N ARG A 68 -4.30 15.63 -11.56
CA ARG A 68 -3.13 16.34 -12.11
C ARG A 68 -2.51 17.20 -11.02
N GLN A 69 -1.31 16.87 -10.56
CA GLN A 69 -0.46 17.89 -9.94
C GLN A 69 -0.09 18.90 -11.02
N ARG A 70 -0.78 20.05 -11.02
CA ARG A 70 -0.43 21.22 -11.80
C ARG A 70 0.34 22.14 -10.86
N TRP A 71 1.62 22.29 -11.09
CA TRP A 71 2.44 23.31 -10.46
C TRP A 71 2.19 24.61 -11.23
N LYS A 72 2.05 25.74 -10.51
CA LYS A 72 2.24 27.08 -11.06
C LYS A 72 3.33 27.75 -10.24
#